data_AF-A0A3A0A260-F1
#
_entry.id   AF-A0A3A0A260-F1
#
_cell.length_a   1.000
_cell.length_b   1.000
_cell.length_c   1.000
_cell.angle_alpha   90.00
_cell.angle_beta   90.00
_cell.angle_gamma   90.00
#
_symmetry.space_group_name_H-M   'P 1'
#
loop_
_entity.id
_entity.type
_entity.pdbx_description
1 polymer ?
#
loop_
_entity_poly.entity_id
_entity_poly.type
_entity_poly.pdbx_seq_one_letter_code
_entity_poly.pdbx_strand_id
1 'polypeptide(L)'
;VLQDILNTKPDLTILSGDFTMRGRVEEYEQARAYIEQIPPPRLMLPGNHDQPLYPRAMWERVTTPWARYQKYIHATADSCVEIPGVYAVGINDNRPILPGGFWSREQRAWMTREFARAERGACKVLAMHHQLNWNNKRRPFGQWFPTIG
;
A
#
# COMPACT_ATOMS: atom_id res chain seq x y z
N VAL A 1 -18.28 3.50 -5.46
CA VAL A 1 -16.96 2.87 -5.69
C VAL A 1 -17.07 1.52 -6.38
N LEU A 2 -17.53 0.43 -5.73
CA LEU A 2 -17.56 -0.89 -6.39
C LEU A 2 -18.38 -0.87 -7.70
N GLN A 3 -19.57 -0.29 -7.68
CA GLN A 3 -20.38 -0.16 -8.89
C GLN A 3 -19.68 0.65 -9.99
N ASP A 4 -18.94 1.69 -9.61
CA ASP A 4 -18.18 2.52 -10.56
C ASP A 4 -17.06 1.70 -11.20
N ILE A 5 -16.34 0.90 -10.41
CA ILE A 5 -15.30 -0.02 -10.92
C ILE A 5 -15.92 -1.01 -11.91
N LEU A 6 -17.06 -1.62 -11.56
CA LEU A 6 -17.74 -2.59 -12.43
C LEU A 6 -18.26 -1.96 -13.74
N ASN A 7 -18.65 -0.69 -13.69
CA ASN A 7 -19.13 0.05 -14.86
C ASN A 7 -17.98 0.53 -15.75
N THR A 8 -16.92 1.08 -15.15
CA THR A 8 -15.75 1.63 -15.87
C THR A 8 -14.83 0.53 -16.40
N LYS A 9 -14.80 -0.65 -15.76
CA LYS A 9 -13.98 -1.80 -16.15
C LYS A 9 -12.51 -1.43 -16.37
N PRO A 10 -11.81 -0.92 -15.34
CA PRO A 10 -10.42 -0.53 -15.48
C PRO A 10 -9.53 -1.75 -15.80
N ASP A 11 -8.50 -1.55 -16.61
CA ASP A 11 -7.50 -2.59 -16.91
C ASP A 11 -6.65 -2.96 -15.69
N LEU A 12 -6.58 -2.09 -14.68
CA LEU A 12 -5.91 -2.30 -13.40
C LEU A 12 -6.58 -1.47 -12.30
N THR A 13 -6.88 -2.10 -11.16
CA THR A 13 -7.31 -1.39 -9.95
C THR A 13 -6.18 -1.33 -8.93
N ILE A 14 -5.87 -0.13 -8.40
CA ILE A 14 -4.85 0.06 -7.36
C ILE A 14 -5.55 0.39 -6.04
N LEU A 15 -5.27 -0.41 -5.01
CA LEU A 15 -5.79 -0.23 -3.64
C LEU A 15 -4.61 0.16 -2.74
N SER A 16 -4.50 1.46 -2.45
CA SER A 16 -3.30 2.08 -1.86
C SER A 16 -3.30 2.16 -0.33
N GLY A 17 -3.80 1.14 0.35
CA GLY A 17 -3.73 1.02 1.81
C GLY A 17 -4.97 1.49 2.56
N ASP A 18 -4.88 1.38 3.89
CA ASP A 18 -5.94 1.60 4.87
C ASP A 18 -7.19 0.74 4.58
N PHE A 19 -6.95 -0.55 4.37
CA PHE A 19 -8.01 -1.55 4.27
C PHE A 19 -8.80 -1.69 5.58
N THR A 20 -8.16 -1.35 6.68
CA THR A 20 -8.71 -1.43 8.03
C THR A 20 -8.56 -0.08 8.74
N MET A 21 -9.35 0.15 9.79
CA MET A 21 -9.22 1.34 10.62
C MET A 21 -8.25 1.13 11.80
N ARG A 22 -8.19 -0.10 12.33
CA ARG A 22 -7.38 -0.43 13.51
C ARG A 22 -6.60 -1.74 13.37
N GLY A 23 -6.51 -2.31 12.17
CA GLY A 23 -5.83 -3.58 11.92
C GLY A 23 -6.46 -4.77 12.65
N ARG A 24 -7.77 -4.74 12.96
CA ARG A 24 -8.45 -5.87 13.61
C ARG A 24 -8.76 -6.99 12.62
N VAL A 25 -8.85 -8.22 13.12
CA VAL A 25 -9.10 -9.39 12.26
C VAL A 25 -10.44 -9.26 11.54
N GLU A 26 -11.48 -8.82 12.23
CA GLU A 26 -12.83 -8.67 11.68
C GLU A 26 -12.86 -7.58 10.60
N GLU A 27 -12.06 -6.52 10.75
CA GLU A 27 -11.91 -5.47 9.73
C GLU A 27 -11.25 -6.04 8.47
N TYR A 28 -10.22 -6.88 8.63
CA TYR A 28 -9.59 -7.56 7.51
C TYR A 28 -10.49 -8.56 6.78
N GLU A 29 -11.33 -9.29 7.52
CA GLU A 29 -12.31 -10.21 6.92
C GLU A 29 -13.33 -9.46 6.06
N GLN A 30 -13.83 -8.32 6.56
CA GLN A 30 -14.73 -7.44 5.82
C GLN A 30 -14.03 -6.84 4.59
N ALA A 31 -12.78 -6.36 4.75
CA ALA A 31 -12.00 -5.81 3.64
C ALA A 31 -11.75 -6.86 2.56
N ARG A 32 -11.40 -8.09 2.95
CA ARG A 32 -11.22 -9.21 2.02
C ARG A 32 -12.49 -9.51 1.24
N ALA A 33 -13.63 -9.63 1.93
CA ALA A 33 -14.91 -9.90 1.29
C ALA A 33 -15.30 -8.78 0.28
N TYR A 34 -14.94 -7.53 0.57
CA TYR A 34 -15.11 -6.43 -0.37
C TYR A 34 -14.16 -6.52 -1.57
N ILE A 35 -12.88 -6.77 -1.33
CA ILE A 35 -11.85 -6.87 -2.37
C ILE A 35 -12.14 -8.03 -3.32
N GLU A 36 -12.65 -9.16 -2.83
CA GLU A 36 -13.03 -10.32 -3.65
C GLU A 36 -14.11 -9.98 -4.69
N GLN A 37 -14.88 -8.91 -4.50
CA GLN A 37 -15.85 -8.41 -5.49
C GLN A 37 -15.21 -7.52 -6.57
N ILE A 38 -13.99 -7.03 -6.34
CA ILE A 38 -13.24 -6.20 -7.31
C ILE A 38 -12.54 -7.12 -8.32
N PRO A 39 -12.80 -6.97 -9.64
CA PRO A 39 -12.17 -7.79 -10.65
C PRO A 39 -10.63 -7.65 -10.66
N PRO A 40 -9.90 -8.76 -10.93
CA PRO A 40 -8.47 -8.68 -11.24
C PRO A 40 -8.24 -8.03 -12.62
N PRO A 41 -7.05 -7.46 -12.89
CA PRO A 41 -5.88 -7.43 -12.00
C PRO A 41 -5.91 -6.29 -10.98
N ARG A 42 -5.29 -6.52 -9.81
CA ARG A 42 -5.27 -5.59 -8.67
C ARG A 42 -3.86 -5.43 -8.12
N LEU A 43 -3.43 -4.19 -7.90
CA LEU A 43 -2.24 -3.87 -7.11
C LEU A 43 -2.66 -3.45 -5.70
N MET A 44 -2.11 -4.08 -4.68
CA MET A 44 -2.46 -3.83 -3.28
C MET A 44 -1.20 -3.57 -2.45
N LEU A 45 -1.23 -2.52 -1.63
CA LEU A 45 -0.19 -2.15 -0.69
C LEU A 45 -0.84 -1.69 0.63
N PRO A 46 -0.24 -1.93 1.80
CA PRO A 46 -0.84 -1.53 3.08
C PRO A 46 -0.74 -0.02 3.32
N GLY A 47 -1.63 0.49 4.18
CA GLY A 47 -1.55 1.82 4.77
C GLY A 47 -1.15 1.78 6.25
N ASN A 48 -1.11 2.95 6.91
CA ASN A 48 -0.66 3.03 8.30
C ASN A 48 -1.70 2.46 9.27
N HIS A 49 -2.97 2.40 8.86
CA HIS A 49 -4.04 1.79 9.65
C HIS A 49 -4.11 0.26 9.53
N ASP A 50 -3.39 -0.31 8.56
CA ASP A 50 -3.25 -1.77 8.37
C ASP A 50 -2.21 -2.42 9.28
N GLN A 51 -1.99 -1.79 10.44
CA GLN A 51 -1.25 -2.34 11.55
C GLN A 51 -2.18 -2.44 12.75
N PRO A 52 -1.93 -3.37 13.69
CA PRO A 52 -2.65 -3.37 14.94
C PRO A 52 -2.51 -2.01 15.66
N LEU A 53 -3.65 -1.33 15.89
CA LEU A 53 -3.74 0.03 16.45
C LEU A 53 -4.56 0.09 17.74
N TYR A 54 -4.64 -1.02 18.48
CA TYR A 54 -5.39 -1.10 19.73
C TYR A 54 -4.51 -1.60 20.89
N PRO A 55 -4.81 -1.19 22.15
CA PRO A 55 -3.87 -1.32 23.27
C PRO A 55 -3.30 -2.73 23.49
N ARG A 56 -4.14 -3.76 23.28
CA ARG A 56 -3.78 -5.17 23.51
C ARG A 56 -2.86 -5.77 22.44
N ALA A 57 -2.71 -5.12 21.28
CA ALA A 57 -1.89 -5.62 20.16
C ALA A 57 -0.73 -4.68 19.82
N MET A 58 -0.35 -3.78 20.73
CA MET A 58 0.82 -2.91 20.54
C MET A 58 2.12 -3.70 20.42
N TRP A 59 2.20 -4.89 21.01
CA TRP A 59 3.32 -5.82 20.82
C TRP A 59 3.40 -6.32 19.36
N GLU A 60 2.27 -6.78 18.80
CA GLU A 60 2.19 -7.25 17.41
C GLU A 60 2.51 -6.12 16.42
N ARG A 61 2.14 -4.89 16.77
CA ARG A 61 2.49 -3.70 15.97
C ARG A 61 3.98 -3.59 15.72
N VAL A 62 4.83 -4.01 16.66
CA VAL A 62 6.30 -3.91 16.52
C VAL A 62 6.91 -5.20 15.98
N THR A 63 6.40 -6.37 16.35
CA THR A 63 7.00 -7.65 15.98
C THR A 63 6.46 -8.24 14.67
N THR A 64 5.17 -8.07 14.40
CA THR A 64 4.48 -8.63 13.25
C THR A 64 3.51 -7.62 12.61
N PRO A 65 3.95 -6.37 12.33
CA PRO A 65 3.08 -5.26 11.94
C PRO A 65 2.15 -5.57 10.77
N TRP A 66 2.64 -6.38 9.83
CA TRP A 66 1.98 -6.65 8.55
C TRP A 66 1.47 -8.08 8.43
N ALA A 67 1.57 -8.91 9.47
CA ALA A 67 1.20 -10.32 9.37
C ALA A 67 -0.28 -10.51 9.02
N ARG A 68 -1.16 -9.63 9.53
CA ARG A 68 -2.60 -9.67 9.21
C ARG A 68 -2.86 -9.22 7.79
N TYR A 69 -2.26 -8.11 7.36
CA TYR A 69 -2.30 -7.70 5.95
C TYR A 69 -1.84 -8.85 5.02
N GLN A 70 -0.73 -9.50 5.36
CA GLN A 70 -0.17 -10.61 4.58
C GLN A 70 -1.08 -11.83 4.52
N LYS A 71 -1.79 -12.11 5.60
CA LYS A 71 -2.74 -13.22 5.70
C LYS A 71 -4.04 -12.95 4.94
N TYR A 72 -4.58 -11.74 5.01
CA TYR A 72 -5.94 -11.45 4.56
C TYR A 72 -6.02 -10.71 3.22
N ILE A 73 -5.02 -9.90 2.87
CA ILE A 73 -5.06 -9.00 1.72
C ILE A 73 -4.09 -9.45 0.63
N HIS A 74 -2.80 -9.50 0.92
CA HIS A 74 -1.78 -9.83 -0.08
C HIS A 74 -0.51 -10.37 0.56
N ALA A 75 0.03 -11.48 0.04
CA ALA A 75 1.16 -12.21 0.65
C ALA A 75 2.42 -11.36 0.90
N THR A 76 2.63 -10.29 0.12
CA THR A 76 3.74 -9.36 0.27
C THR A 76 3.25 -7.93 0.48
N ALA A 77 3.97 -7.15 1.29
CA ALA A 77 3.65 -5.75 1.54
C ALA A 77 4.14 -4.81 0.43
N ASP A 78 5.26 -5.18 -0.21
CA ASP A 78 5.72 -4.60 -1.47
C ASP A 78 5.31 -5.55 -2.60
N SER A 79 4.68 -5.07 -3.66
CA SER A 79 4.13 -5.90 -4.74
C SER A 79 4.23 -5.21 -6.10
N CYS A 80 4.09 -5.97 -7.17
CA CYS A 80 4.06 -5.44 -8.53
C CYS A 80 3.02 -6.18 -9.37
N VAL A 81 2.48 -5.47 -10.36
CA VAL A 81 1.56 -6.02 -11.35
C VAL A 81 1.98 -5.51 -12.72
N GLU A 82 2.05 -6.43 -13.66
CA GLU A 82 2.33 -6.15 -15.06
C GLU A 82 1.09 -6.49 -15.89
N ILE A 83 0.66 -5.54 -16.72
CA ILE A 83 -0.39 -5.70 -17.72
C ILE A 83 0.12 -5.12 -19.05
N PRO A 84 -0.52 -5.38 -20.20
CA PRO A 84 -0.08 -4.82 -21.47
C PRO A 84 0.11 -3.30 -21.41
N GLY A 85 1.35 -2.84 -21.66
CA GLY A 85 1.69 -1.42 -21.69
C GLY A 85 1.80 -0.72 -20.32
N VAL A 86 1.59 -1.40 -19.19
CA VAL A 86 1.73 -0.81 -17.84
C VAL A 86 2.48 -1.75 -16.89
N TYR A 87 3.46 -1.19 -16.20
CA TYR A 87 4.18 -1.86 -15.11
C TYR A 87 4.00 -1.08 -13.81
N ALA A 88 3.22 -1.63 -12.88
CA ALA A 88 2.86 -0.97 -11.64
C ALA A 88 3.55 -1.61 -10.44
N VAL A 89 4.16 -0.79 -9.60
CA VAL A 89 4.84 -1.20 -8.36
C VAL A 89 4.15 -0.52 -7.18
N GLY A 90 3.78 -1.31 -6.17
CA GLY A 90 3.24 -0.84 -4.90
C GLY A 90 4.26 -1.07 -3.79
N ILE A 91 4.50 -0.06 -2.96
CA ILE A 91 5.41 -0.16 -1.82
C ILE A 91 4.69 0.12 -0.50
N ASN A 92 5.05 -0.64 0.51
CA ASN A 92 4.77 -0.33 1.89
C ASN A 92 5.77 0.70 2.40
N ASP A 93 5.35 1.95 2.45
CA ASP A 93 6.14 3.07 2.97
C ASP A 93 5.87 3.32 4.47
N ASN A 94 5.09 2.49 5.13
CA ASN A 94 4.71 2.71 6.52
C ASN A 94 5.78 2.19 7.49
N ARG A 95 5.81 2.76 8.70
CA ARG A 95 6.61 2.26 9.83
C ARG A 95 5.71 1.85 10.99
N PRO A 96 6.10 0.81 11.77
CA PRO A 96 5.38 0.40 12.99
C PRO A 96 5.07 1.51 13.97
N ILE A 97 6.02 2.42 14.19
CA ILE A 97 5.93 3.41 15.27
C ILE A 97 5.90 4.83 14.72
N LEU A 98 6.71 5.10 13.70
CA LEU A 98 6.87 6.43 13.15
C LEU A 98 5.75 6.74 12.16
N PRO A 99 5.07 7.89 12.28
CA PRO A 99 4.11 8.32 11.28
C PRO A 99 4.84 8.71 9.99
N GLY A 100 4.20 8.44 8.86
CA GLY A 100 4.65 8.90 7.56
C GLY A 100 5.38 7.87 6.69
N GLY A 101 5.80 8.35 5.51
CA GLY A 101 6.34 7.52 4.42
C GLY A 101 7.86 7.38 4.46
N PHE A 102 8.36 6.17 4.66
CA PHE A 102 9.78 5.83 4.72
C PHE A 102 10.12 4.73 3.73
N TRP A 103 11.13 4.95 2.91
CA TRP A 103 11.65 3.94 2.00
C TRP A 103 13.03 3.51 2.44
N SER A 104 13.24 2.20 2.60
CA SER A 104 14.58 1.68 2.89
C SER A 104 15.48 1.74 1.64
N ARG A 105 16.79 1.57 1.83
CA ARG A 105 17.73 1.49 0.70
C ARG A 105 17.45 0.25 -0.15
N GLU A 106 17.06 -0.83 0.50
CA GLU A 106 16.71 -2.11 -0.09
C GLU A 106 15.44 -1.99 -0.92
N GLN A 107 14.41 -1.30 -0.41
CA GLN A 107 13.18 -1.02 -1.17
C GLN A 107 13.47 -0.16 -2.40
N ARG A 108 14.31 0.88 -2.28
CA ARG A 108 14.73 1.67 -3.46
C ARG A 108 15.44 0.82 -4.50
N ALA A 109 16.39 -0.01 -4.08
CA ALA A 109 17.10 -0.90 -4.99
C ALA A 109 16.16 -1.94 -5.62
N TRP A 110 15.19 -2.46 -4.86
CA TRP A 110 14.16 -3.36 -5.35
C TRP A 110 13.29 -2.69 -6.41
N MET A 111 12.75 -1.50 -6.15
CA MET A 111 11.97 -0.74 -7.13
C MET A 111 12.75 -0.47 -8.41
N THR A 112 14.04 -0.12 -8.31
CA THR A 112 14.90 0.05 -9.50
C THR A 112 14.98 -1.24 -10.32
N ARG A 113 15.10 -2.41 -9.68
CA ARG A 113 15.10 -3.70 -10.37
C ARG A 113 13.75 -4.03 -10.98
N GLU A 114 12.65 -3.83 -10.26
CA GLU A 114 11.31 -4.11 -10.80
C GLU A 114 11.00 -3.23 -12.01
N PHE A 115 11.25 -1.92 -11.93
CA PHE A 115 11.04 -1.03 -13.06
C PHE A 115 12.01 -1.28 -14.22
N ALA A 116 13.14 -1.96 -14.01
CA ALA A 116 14.02 -2.38 -15.10
C ALA A 116 13.46 -3.60 -15.88
N ARG A 117 12.53 -4.36 -15.30
CA ARG A 117 11.86 -5.49 -15.95
C ARG A 117 10.74 -5.08 -16.89
N ALA A 118 10.19 -3.88 -16.71
CA ALA A 118 9.12 -3.35 -17.54
C ALA A 118 9.51 -3.31 -19.03
N GLU A 119 8.57 -3.72 -19.89
CA GLU A 119 8.74 -3.66 -21.33
C GLU A 119 9.11 -2.25 -21.82
N ARG A 120 9.85 -2.20 -22.94
CA ARG A 120 10.26 -0.93 -23.54
C ARG A 120 9.02 -0.15 -23.97
N GLY A 121 8.87 1.05 -23.41
CA GLY A 121 7.74 1.94 -23.71
C GLY A 121 6.52 1.74 -22.79
N ALA A 122 6.56 0.79 -21.86
CA ALA A 122 5.51 0.64 -20.86
C ALA A 122 5.42 1.86 -19.92
N CYS A 123 4.20 2.24 -19.56
CA CYS A 123 3.95 3.23 -18.53
C CYS A 123 4.34 2.65 -17.16
N LYS A 124 5.21 3.35 -16.43
CA LYS A 124 5.67 2.93 -15.09
C LYS A 124 4.88 3.66 -14.03
N VAL A 125 4.18 2.90 -13.18
CA VAL A 125 3.36 3.45 -12.10
C VAL A 125 3.96 3.06 -10.76
N LEU A 126 4.16 4.03 -9.86
CA LEU A 126 4.53 3.80 -8.47
C LEU A 126 3.34 4.19 -7.58
N ALA A 127 2.85 3.24 -6.80
CA ALA A 127 1.83 3.43 -5.79
C ALA A 127 2.43 3.35 -4.38
N MET A 128 2.00 4.26 -3.53
CA MET A 128 2.43 4.38 -2.12
C MET A 128 1.28 4.97 -1.31
N HIS A 129 1.29 4.76 0.00
CA HIS A 129 0.23 5.24 0.87
C HIS A 129 0.43 6.72 1.25
N HIS A 130 1.66 7.12 1.61
CA HIS A 130 1.96 8.49 2.02
C HIS A 130 2.39 9.36 0.85
N GLN A 131 1.88 10.59 0.80
CA GLN A 131 2.19 11.55 -0.26
C GLN A 131 3.66 12.02 -0.22
N LEU A 132 4.29 12.12 -1.39
CA LEU A 132 5.63 12.71 -1.55
C LEU A 132 5.65 14.23 -1.35
N ASN A 133 4.54 14.89 -1.60
CA ASN A 133 4.41 16.34 -1.55
C ASN A 133 3.22 16.70 -0.65
N TRP A 134 3.45 17.58 0.33
CA TRP A 134 2.39 18.16 1.15
C TRP A 134 2.64 19.65 1.30
N ASN A 135 1.62 20.48 1.04
CA ASN A 135 1.69 21.94 1.16
C ASN A 135 2.87 22.58 0.40
N ASN A 136 3.04 22.24 -0.88
CA ASN A 136 4.15 22.69 -1.76
C ASN A 136 5.58 22.39 -1.26
N LYS A 137 5.73 21.53 -0.25
CA LYS A 137 7.03 21.05 0.20
C LYS A 137 7.23 19.63 -0.28
N ARG A 138 8.28 19.42 -1.07
CA ARG A 138 8.76 18.09 -1.43
C ARG A 138 9.30 17.42 -0.17
N ARG A 139 8.68 16.31 0.21
CA ARG A 139 8.99 15.52 1.42
C ARG A 139 9.48 14.14 0.95
N PRO A 140 10.69 14.05 0.35
CA PRO A 140 11.16 12.80 -0.25
C PRO A 140 11.35 11.65 0.75
N PHE A 141 11.16 11.89 2.05
CA PHE A 141 11.28 10.91 3.14
C PHE A 141 10.16 11.04 4.19
N GLY A 142 8.97 11.46 3.77
CA GLY A 142 7.68 11.27 4.44
C GLY A 142 7.55 11.49 5.96
N GLN A 143 8.46 12.15 6.67
CA GLN A 143 8.28 12.47 8.09
C GLN A 143 7.08 13.42 8.28
N TRP A 144 6.04 12.92 8.94
CA TRP A 144 4.97 13.72 9.51
C TRP A 144 5.36 14.16 10.91
N PHE A 145 5.49 15.48 11.12
CA PHE A 145 5.30 16.08 12.43
C PHE A 145 4.10 17.02 12.31
N PRO A 146 3.10 16.96 13.22
CA PRO A 146 2.15 18.05 13.31
C PRO A 146 2.95 19.31 13.64
N THR A 147 2.82 20.35 12.81
CA THR A 147 3.19 21.69 13.24
C THR A 147 2.24 22.03 14.37
N ILE A 148 2.75 21.97 15.59
CA ILE A 148 2.13 22.62 16.73
C ILE A 148 2.03 24.10 16.34
N GLY A 149 0.80 24.60 16.25
CA GLY A 149 0.53 26.03 16.08
C GLY A 149 0.98 26.80 17.32
#